data_AF-A0A2K1IC33-F1
#
_entry.id   AF-A0A2K1IC33-F1
#
_cell.length_a   1.000
_cell.length_b   1.000
_cell.length_c   1.000
_cell.angle_alpha   90.00
_cell.angle_beta   90.00
_cell.angle_gamma   90.00
#
_symmetry.space_group_name_H-M   'P 1'
#
loop_
_entity.id
_entity.type
_entity.pdbx_description
1 polymer ?
#
loop_
_entity_poly.entity_id
_entity_poly.type
_entity_poly.pdbx_seq_one_letter_code
_entity_poly.pdbx_strand_id
1 'polypeptide(L)'
;MGNTFGCSASGERLVTAASDGDWQAAQALLDCNPSLVKYSTFGMRNSPLHFSAMQGHNEVLTLLLECGVEVNTQNYCGQTALMEACRYGHWEVVQTLLLYRANILLTWRMSDFARYILGSYPNGIQYGLEMNRADYLNGRTALHFAAVSGHARCIRLVLADFVPTVPHLWSTLQPVNSDESTCTKYCVEQSSLARVVNCAADGGITSLHLAALNSHIECVQLLLDLSANVDAVTIQDGTSIDLIGAGSAPLHYAACGGSVPCCQALIAKGANRNATNCNGWTALQVARLWRRHWLEPLLIPDSSVSIEPFPPSGYLALPLSSIVKIARDCGWRNVDLVPSDADPCSVCLERRCTVAAEGCEHELCTRCALHLCSTNIVASAALNPPGSIPCPLCRRAIVSFVKLPTIMSLKDLAKVNLASLAICTTCTLDISEPDYARALLHKDEKRGGCRVSQFPPTHRD
;
A
#
# COMPACT_ATOMS: atom_id res chain seq x y z
N MET A 1 4.42 -27.19 -37.62
CA MET A 1 4.95 -27.70 -36.34
C MET A 1 6.31 -27.05 -36.12
N GLY A 2 6.41 -26.07 -35.22
CA GLY A 2 7.68 -25.37 -34.97
C GLY A 2 7.40 -23.96 -34.43
N ASN A 3 7.49 -23.79 -33.10
CA ASN A 3 7.76 -22.55 -32.34
C ASN A 3 7.36 -22.66 -30.86
N THR A 4 6.66 -23.72 -30.45
CA THR A 4 6.25 -23.92 -29.04
C THR A 4 7.41 -24.26 -28.10
N PHE A 5 8.47 -24.92 -28.57
CA PHE A 5 9.63 -25.26 -27.73
C PHE A 5 10.53 -24.06 -27.39
N GLY A 6 10.66 -23.08 -28.29
CA GLY A 6 11.49 -21.87 -28.06
C GLY A 6 10.86 -20.87 -27.07
N CYS A 7 9.52 -20.79 -27.04
CA CYS A 7 8.80 -19.93 -26.11
C CYS A 7 8.86 -20.45 -24.67
N SER A 8 8.86 -21.77 -24.47
CA SER A 8 8.95 -22.36 -23.13
C SER A 8 10.31 -22.09 -22.48
N ALA A 9 11.42 -22.30 -23.21
CA ALA A 9 12.76 -22.06 -22.66
C ALA A 9 13.03 -20.57 -22.40
N SER A 10 12.56 -19.68 -23.29
CA SER A 10 12.72 -18.23 -23.11
C SER A 10 11.84 -17.69 -21.98
N GLY A 11 10.66 -18.27 -21.77
CA GLY A 11 9.77 -17.97 -20.65
C GLY A 11 10.39 -18.36 -19.31
N GLU A 12 10.93 -19.58 -19.20
CA GLU A 12 11.65 -20.02 -17.98
C GLU A 12 12.86 -19.12 -17.69
N ARG A 13 13.62 -18.71 -18.72
CA ARG A 13 14.72 -17.75 -18.56
C ARG A 13 14.26 -16.39 -18.05
N LEU A 14 13.09 -15.91 -18.47
CA LEU A 14 12.51 -14.66 -17.96
C LEU A 14 12.09 -14.82 -16.50
N VAL A 15 11.57 -15.99 -16.11
CA VAL A 15 11.26 -16.32 -14.71
C VAL A 15 12.55 -16.31 -13.87
N THR A 16 13.62 -16.94 -14.34
CA THR A 16 14.92 -16.92 -13.66
C THR A 16 15.45 -15.49 -13.52
N ALA A 17 15.47 -14.71 -14.60
CA ALA A 17 15.90 -13.30 -14.54
C ALA A 17 15.05 -12.48 -13.56
N ALA A 18 13.74 -12.73 -13.50
CA ALA A 18 12.85 -12.09 -12.53
C ALA A 18 13.07 -12.55 -11.09
N SER A 19 13.47 -13.80 -10.87
CA SER A 19 13.81 -14.35 -9.56
C SER A 19 15.19 -13.92 -9.07
N ASP A 20 16.13 -13.65 -9.97
CA ASP A 20 17.51 -13.26 -9.63
C ASP A 20 17.68 -11.73 -9.61
N GLY A 21 16.70 -10.98 -10.12
CA GLY A 21 16.74 -9.53 -10.21
C GLY A 21 17.59 -9.01 -11.38
N ASP A 22 17.88 -9.85 -12.38
CA ASP A 22 18.66 -9.48 -13.57
C ASP A 22 17.80 -8.66 -14.54
N TRP A 23 17.78 -7.35 -14.30
CA TRP A 23 17.04 -6.39 -15.13
C TRP A 23 17.50 -6.40 -16.59
N GLN A 24 18.81 -6.49 -16.84
CA GLN A 24 19.37 -6.47 -18.18
C GLN A 24 18.93 -7.69 -18.99
N ALA A 25 18.98 -8.89 -18.38
CA ALA A 25 18.48 -10.10 -19.03
C ALA A 25 16.97 -10.06 -19.26
N ALA A 26 16.20 -9.59 -18.27
CA ALA A 26 14.75 -9.44 -18.41
C ALA A 26 14.39 -8.47 -19.56
N GLN A 27 15.07 -7.32 -19.65
CA GLN A 27 14.90 -6.33 -20.72
C GLN A 27 15.23 -6.93 -22.08
N ALA A 28 16.39 -7.56 -22.23
CA ALA A 28 16.81 -8.16 -23.50
C ALA A 28 15.84 -9.25 -23.99
N LEU A 29 15.29 -10.06 -23.07
CA LEU A 29 14.30 -11.08 -23.40
C LEU A 29 12.97 -10.48 -23.87
N LEU A 30 12.51 -9.41 -23.20
CA LEU A 30 11.27 -8.72 -23.55
C LEU A 30 11.40 -7.89 -24.83
N ASP A 31 12.57 -7.31 -25.10
CA ASP A 31 12.86 -6.60 -26.36
C ASP A 31 12.85 -7.58 -27.56
N CYS A 32 13.39 -8.79 -27.37
CA CYS A 32 13.38 -9.82 -28.39
C CYS A 32 11.99 -10.42 -28.60
N ASN A 33 11.22 -10.62 -27.52
CA ASN A 33 9.86 -11.15 -27.59
C ASN A 33 8.97 -10.58 -26.47
N PRO A 34 8.21 -9.50 -26.75
CA PRO A 34 7.33 -8.87 -25.77
C PRO A 34 6.21 -9.79 -25.26
N SER A 35 5.85 -10.85 -25.99
CA SER A 35 4.79 -11.79 -25.56
C SER A 35 5.18 -12.64 -24.35
N LEU A 36 6.49 -12.75 -24.05
CA LEU A 36 7.00 -13.47 -22.88
C LEU A 36 6.50 -12.87 -21.56
N VAL A 37 6.08 -11.61 -21.56
CA VAL A 37 5.53 -10.96 -20.36
C VAL A 37 4.29 -11.71 -19.81
N LYS A 38 3.53 -12.38 -20.68
CA LYS A 38 2.34 -13.19 -20.31
C LYS A 38 2.67 -14.64 -19.95
N TYR A 39 3.96 -15.00 -19.94
CA TYR A 39 4.39 -16.35 -19.61
C TYR A 39 4.03 -16.71 -18.16
N SER A 40 3.72 -17.98 -17.95
CA SER A 40 3.49 -18.57 -16.64
C SER A 40 4.10 -19.95 -16.58
N THR A 41 4.73 -20.28 -15.45
CA THR A 41 5.35 -21.59 -15.23
C THR A 41 4.34 -22.73 -15.29
N PHE A 42 4.82 -23.91 -15.67
CA PHE A 42 4.01 -25.12 -15.57
C PHE A 42 3.76 -25.49 -14.09
N GLY A 43 2.65 -26.18 -13.81
CA GLY A 43 2.27 -26.51 -12.44
C GLY A 43 1.42 -25.41 -11.82
N MET A 44 2.00 -24.49 -11.05
CA MET A 44 1.26 -23.49 -10.26
C MET A 44 0.83 -22.24 -11.03
N ARG A 45 1.28 -22.06 -12.27
CA ARG A 45 0.99 -20.89 -13.12
C ARG A 45 1.51 -19.57 -12.52
N ASN A 46 2.70 -19.60 -11.94
CA ASN A 46 3.38 -18.39 -11.48
C ASN A 46 3.93 -17.62 -12.69
N SER A 47 3.69 -16.32 -12.74
CA SER A 47 4.29 -15.44 -13.75
C SER A 47 5.60 -14.84 -13.26
N PRO A 48 6.47 -14.30 -14.14
CA PRO A 48 7.65 -13.52 -13.74
C PRO A 48 7.34 -12.40 -12.73
N LEU A 49 6.12 -11.85 -12.77
CA LEU A 49 5.65 -10.85 -11.80
C LEU A 49 5.57 -11.42 -10.37
N HIS A 50 5.16 -12.68 -10.22
CA HIS A 50 5.10 -13.34 -8.90
C HIS A 50 6.49 -13.55 -8.32
N PHE A 51 7.44 -14.02 -9.13
CA PHE A 51 8.81 -14.29 -8.67
C PHE A 51 9.57 -13.00 -8.32
N SER A 52 9.48 -11.97 -9.17
CA SER A 52 10.07 -10.67 -8.85
C SER A 52 9.46 -10.04 -7.60
N ALA A 53 8.15 -10.25 -7.36
CA ALA A 53 7.51 -9.77 -6.14
C ALA A 53 7.88 -10.57 -4.88
N MET A 54 8.00 -11.89 -5.01
CA MET A 54 8.44 -12.80 -3.95
C MET A 54 9.86 -12.51 -3.49
N GLN A 55 10.76 -12.13 -4.40
CA GLN A 55 12.17 -11.84 -4.12
C GLN A 55 12.47 -10.35 -3.91
N GLY A 56 11.48 -9.48 -4.09
CA GLY A 56 11.63 -8.04 -3.86
C GLY A 56 12.34 -7.27 -4.96
N HIS A 57 12.47 -7.82 -6.16
CA HIS A 57 13.14 -7.20 -7.29
C HIS A 57 12.27 -6.15 -7.98
N ASN A 58 12.17 -4.98 -7.34
CA ASN A 58 11.30 -3.90 -7.75
C ASN A 58 11.59 -3.38 -9.17
N GLU A 59 12.85 -3.34 -9.61
CA GLU A 59 13.26 -2.91 -10.95
C GLU A 59 12.75 -3.86 -12.04
N VAL A 60 12.86 -5.17 -11.84
CA VAL A 60 12.33 -6.16 -12.80
C VAL A 60 10.81 -6.17 -12.79
N LEU A 61 10.19 -6.10 -11.60
CA LEU A 61 8.74 -6.00 -11.45
C LEU A 61 8.18 -4.75 -12.17
N THR A 62 8.88 -3.64 -12.02
CA THR A 62 8.62 -2.37 -12.71
C THR A 62 8.63 -2.53 -14.22
N LEU A 63 9.67 -3.14 -14.76
CA LEU A 63 9.80 -3.42 -16.19
C LEU A 63 8.64 -4.29 -16.70
N LEU A 64 8.30 -5.37 -15.98
CA LEU A 64 7.20 -6.26 -16.35
C LEU A 64 5.85 -5.53 -16.43
N LEU A 65 5.57 -4.64 -15.48
CA LEU A 65 4.35 -3.82 -15.47
C LEU A 65 4.33 -2.82 -16.63
N GLU A 66 5.48 -2.22 -16.97
CA GLU A 66 5.62 -1.32 -18.12
C GLU A 66 5.43 -2.03 -19.46
N CYS A 67 5.82 -3.30 -19.56
CA CYS A 67 5.53 -4.16 -20.71
C CYS A 67 4.06 -4.64 -20.78
N GLY A 68 3.19 -4.21 -19.86
CA GLY A 68 1.75 -4.45 -19.93
C GLY A 68 1.29 -5.78 -19.33
N VAL A 69 2.02 -6.33 -18.36
CA VAL A 69 1.48 -7.43 -17.52
C VAL A 69 0.27 -6.95 -16.72
N GLU A 70 -0.76 -7.80 -16.66
CA GLU A 70 -1.92 -7.59 -15.80
C GLU A 70 -1.48 -7.66 -14.32
N VAL A 71 -1.58 -6.53 -13.62
CA VAL A 71 -1.13 -6.38 -12.22
C VAL A 71 -1.83 -7.37 -11.27
N ASN A 72 -3.06 -7.73 -11.58
CA ASN A 72 -3.90 -8.62 -10.79
C ASN A 72 -3.85 -10.09 -11.25
N THR A 73 -2.83 -10.48 -12.03
CA THR A 73 -2.67 -11.87 -12.46
C THR A 73 -2.63 -12.79 -11.24
N GLN A 74 -3.47 -13.83 -11.25
CA GLN A 74 -3.53 -14.84 -10.21
C GLN A 74 -2.94 -16.18 -10.69
N ASN A 75 -2.17 -16.82 -9.82
CA ASN A 75 -1.73 -18.20 -10.01
C ASN A 75 -2.87 -19.20 -9.66
N TYR A 76 -2.66 -20.52 -9.75
CA TYR A 76 -3.71 -21.51 -9.44
C TYR A 76 -4.12 -21.62 -7.97
N CYS A 77 -3.38 -20.98 -7.07
CA CYS A 77 -3.73 -20.82 -5.67
C CYS A 77 -4.45 -19.48 -5.41
N GLY A 78 -4.72 -18.69 -6.46
CA GLY A 78 -5.28 -17.34 -6.31
C GLY A 78 -4.29 -16.31 -5.76
N GLN A 79 -2.99 -16.63 -5.67
CA GLN A 79 -1.96 -15.68 -5.23
C GLN A 79 -1.76 -14.62 -6.30
N THR A 80 -1.56 -13.39 -5.86
CA THR A 80 -1.13 -12.26 -6.70
C THR A 80 0.29 -11.86 -6.33
N ALA A 81 0.97 -11.12 -7.21
CA ALA A 81 2.25 -10.50 -6.88
C ALA A 81 2.19 -9.63 -5.61
N LEU A 82 1.06 -8.96 -5.35
CA LEU A 82 0.87 -8.15 -4.14
C LEU A 82 0.87 -9.01 -2.87
N MET A 83 0.25 -10.20 -2.91
CA MET A 83 0.25 -11.12 -1.78
C MET A 83 1.66 -11.65 -1.49
N GLU A 84 2.44 -12.00 -2.52
CA GLU A 84 3.83 -12.43 -2.35
C GLU A 84 4.69 -11.31 -1.74
N ALA A 85 4.60 -10.10 -2.27
CA ALA A 85 5.33 -8.96 -1.73
C ALA A 85 4.94 -8.66 -0.26
N CYS A 86 3.67 -8.81 0.09
CA CYS A 86 3.20 -8.66 1.46
C CYS A 86 3.64 -9.80 2.38
N ARG A 87 3.77 -11.04 1.87
CA ARG A 87 4.23 -12.20 2.64
C ARG A 87 5.70 -12.09 3.03
N TYR A 88 6.54 -11.59 2.13
CA TYR A 88 7.99 -11.47 2.32
C TYR A 88 8.45 -10.06 2.73
N GLY A 89 7.52 -9.09 2.79
CA GLY A 89 7.77 -7.77 3.36
C GLY A 89 8.47 -6.78 2.42
N HIS A 90 8.40 -7.02 1.11
CA HIS A 90 9.00 -6.17 0.08
C HIS A 90 8.15 -4.92 -0.17
N TRP A 91 8.27 -3.95 0.73
CA TRP A 91 7.42 -2.74 0.75
C TRP A 91 7.59 -1.87 -0.50
N GLU A 92 8.77 -1.82 -1.12
CA GLU A 92 8.99 -1.11 -2.39
C GLU A 92 8.15 -1.72 -3.51
N VAL A 93 8.11 -3.05 -3.59
CA VAL A 93 7.27 -3.78 -4.53
C VAL A 93 5.79 -3.53 -4.24
N VAL A 94 5.37 -3.61 -2.96
CA VAL A 94 3.99 -3.30 -2.55
C VAL A 94 3.60 -1.90 -3.00
N GLN A 95 4.45 -0.90 -2.75
CA GLN A 95 4.21 0.47 -3.18
C GLN A 95 4.07 0.57 -4.70
N THR A 96 4.98 -0.05 -5.47
CA THR A 96 4.90 -0.04 -6.94
C THR A 96 3.60 -0.69 -7.43
N LEU A 97 3.24 -1.87 -6.93
CA LEU A 97 2.01 -2.56 -7.31
C LEU A 97 0.76 -1.72 -7.00
N LEU A 98 0.73 -1.03 -5.85
CA LEU A 98 -0.37 -0.12 -5.48
C LEU A 98 -0.42 1.12 -6.39
N LEU A 99 0.71 1.65 -6.82
CA LEU A 99 0.75 2.73 -7.80
C LEU A 99 0.21 2.28 -9.16
N TYR A 100 0.40 1.01 -9.53
CA TYR A 100 -0.25 0.35 -10.67
C TYR A 100 -1.68 -0.17 -10.37
N ARG A 101 -2.31 0.29 -9.27
CA ARG A 101 -3.71 -0.02 -8.89
C ARG A 101 -3.99 -1.52 -8.68
N ALA A 102 -3.02 -2.25 -8.11
CA ALA A 102 -3.25 -3.62 -7.64
C ALA A 102 -4.46 -3.71 -6.68
N ASN A 103 -5.32 -4.71 -6.89
CA ASN A 103 -6.51 -4.92 -6.09
C ASN A 103 -6.16 -5.66 -4.80
N ILE A 104 -6.28 -4.95 -3.67
CA ILE A 104 -5.96 -5.49 -2.34
C ILE A 104 -7.00 -6.51 -1.81
N LEU A 105 -8.20 -6.54 -2.41
CA LEU A 105 -9.33 -7.37 -1.96
C LEU A 105 -9.39 -8.74 -2.64
N LEU A 106 -8.48 -9.01 -3.57
CA LEU A 106 -8.36 -10.36 -4.12
C LEU A 106 -8.03 -11.34 -3.01
N THR A 107 -8.67 -12.51 -3.06
CA THR A 107 -8.52 -13.55 -2.04
C THR A 107 -7.74 -14.73 -2.60
N TRP A 108 -6.81 -15.22 -1.81
CA TRP A 108 -6.17 -16.50 -2.00
C TRP A 108 -7.21 -17.64 -1.90
N ARG A 109 -7.19 -18.56 -2.86
CA ARG A 109 -8.09 -19.73 -2.87
C ARG A 109 -7.35 -20.93 -3.45
N MET A 110 -7.14 -21.93 -2.62
CA MET A 110 -6.55 -23.19 -3.04
C MET A 110 -7.52 -23.93 -3.99
N SER A 111 -7.11 -24.09 -5.25
CA SER A 111 -7.85 -24.92 -6.21
C SER A 111 -7.73 -26.41 -5.90
N ASP A 112 -8.70 -27.20 -6.36
CA ASP A 112 -8.65 -28.67 -6.23
C ASP A 112 -7.42 -29.27 -6.92
N PHE A 113 -7.01 -28.68 -8.04
CA PHE A 113 -5.79 -29.05 -8.74
C PHE A 113 -4.54 -28.77 -7.90
N ALA A 114 -4.43 -27.59 -7.29
CA ALA A 114 -3.31 -27.28 -6.41
C ALA A 114 -3.29 -28.17 -5.15
N ARG A 115 -4.47 -28.52 -4.61
CA ARG A 115 -4.60 -29.48 -3.49
C ARG A 115 -4.13 -30.88 -3.88
N TYR A 116 -4.43 -31.34 -5.09
CA TYR A 116 -3.95 -32.63 -5.62
C TYR A 116 -2.43 -32.65 -5.75
N ILE A 117 -1.84 -31.59 -6.32
CA ILE A 117 -0.38 -31.47 -6.48
C ILE A 117 0.31 -31.42 -5.11
N LEU A 118 -0.15 -30.58 -4.17
CA LEU A 118 0.46 -30.45 -2.84
C LEU A 118 0.23 -31.69 -1.95
N GLY A 119 -0.91 -32.37 -2.07
CA GLY A 119 -1.22 -33.59 -1.31
C GLY A 119 -0.38 -34.81 -1.71
N SER A 120 0.19 -34.80 -2.92
CA SER A 120 0.99 -35.91 -3.46
C SER A 120 2.48 -35.81 -3.10
N TYR A 121 2.95 -34.66 -2.59
CA TYR A 121 4.35 -34.45 -2.18
C TYR A 121 4.42 -34.02 -0.70
N PRO A 122 4.55 -34.98 0.25
CA PRO A 122 4.58 -34.69 1.68
C PRO A 122 5.82 -33.89 2.13
N ASN A 123 6.83 -33.77 1.27
CA ASN A 123 8.01 -32.91 1.47
C ASN A 123 7.95 -31.75 0.46
N GLY A 124 7.22 -30.68 0.80
CA GLY A 124 6.96 -29.50 -0.05
C GLY A 124 8.17 -28.59 -0.35
N ILE A 125 9.36 -29.16 -0.54
CA ILE A 125 10.63 -28.42 -0.69
C ILE A 125 10.96 -28.17 -2.19
N GLN A 126 10.22 -28.76 -3.13
CA GLN A 126 10.62 -28.74 -4.55
C GLN A 126 10.12 -27.51 -5.35
N TYR A 127 9.16 -26.73 -4.85
CA TYR A 127 8.50 -25.65 -5.63
C TYR A 127 8.54 -24.25 -5.00
N GLY A 128 9.47 -23.99 -4.07
CA GLY A 128 9.68 -22.64 -3.51
C GLY A 128 8.52 -22.10 -2.65
N LEU A 129 7.56 -22.95 -2.28
CA LEU A 129 6.49 -22.62 -1.35
C LEU A 129 6.84 -23.18 0.02
N GLU A 130 7.60 -22.45 0.83
CA GLU A 130 7.74 -22.71 2.26
C GLU A 130 6.40 -22.42 2.96
N MET A 131 5.40 -23.30 2.78
CA MET A 131 4.08 -23.17 3.41
C MET A 131 3.99 -24.13 4.59
N ASN A 132 3.85 -23.59 5.80
CA ASN A 132 3.55 -24.38 6.98
C ASN A 132 2.09 -24.84 6.94
N ARG A 133 1.73 -25.95 7.61
CA ARG A 133 0.33 -26.42 7.71
C ARG A 133 -0.66 -25.37 8.28
N ALA A 134 -0.17 -24.32 8.93
CA ALA A 134 -0.95 -23.17 9.39
C ALA A 134 -1.31 -22.15 8.29
N ASP A 135 -0.81 -22.33 7.05
CA ASP A 135 -1.02 -21.40 5.93
C ASP A 135 -2.18 -21.76 5.00
N TYR A 136 -2.88 -22.88 5.25
CA TYR A 136 -3.99 -23.37 4.43
C TYR A 136 -5.32 -22.63 4.65
N LEU A 137 -5.29 -21.35 5.05
CA LEU A 137 -6.51 -20.57 5.17
C LEU A 137 -6.85 -19.93 3.82
N ASN A 138 -7.91 -20.45 3.21
CA ASN A 138 -8.57 -19.83 2.07
C ASN A 138 -9.10 -18.44 2.46
N GLY A 139 -9.38 -17.58 1.48
CA GLY A 139 -9.94 -16.26 1.72
C GLY A 139 -8.91 -15.19 2.15
N ARG A 140 -7.63 -15.54 2.34
CA ARG A 140 -6.58 -14.58 2.72
C ARG A 140 -6.38 -13.49 1.66
N THR A 141 -6.40 -12.24 2.09
CA THR A 141 -6.03 -11.06 1.27
C THR A 141 -4.56 -10.67 1.50
N ALA A 142 -4.06 -9.70 0.74
CA ALA A 142 -2.71 -9.15 0.95
C ALA A 142 -2.49 -8.66 2.40
N LEU A 143 -3.53 -8.09 3.02
CA LEU A 143 -3.50 -7.64 4.41
C LEU A 143 -3.21 -8.80 5.39
N HIS A 144 -3.81 -9.96 5.15
CA HIS A 144 -3.59 -11.16 5.99
C HIS A 144 -2.14 -11.66 5.88
N PHE A 145 -1.57 -11.67 4.67
CA PHE A 145 -0.16 -12.05 4.46
C PHE A 145 0.82 -11.08 5.12
N ALA A 146 0.55 -9.77 5.03
CA ALA A 146 1.37 -8.78 5.74
C ALA A 146 1.28 -8.95 7.26
N ALA A 147 0.09 -9.25 7.79
CA ALA A 147 -0.13 -9.42 9.23
C ALA A 147 0.46 -10.72 9.79
N VAL A 148 0.37 -11.85 9.07
CA VAL A 148 0.92 -13.14 9.51
C VAL A 148 2.45 -13.12 9.55
N SER A 149 3.08 -12.37 8.65
CA SER A 149 4.54 -12.24 8.56
C SER A 149 5.12 -11.03 9.32
N GLY A 150 4.26 -10.20 9.93
CA GLY A 150 4.70 -9.08 10.77
C GLY A 150 5.16 -7.83 10.02
N HIS A 151 4.74 -7.64 8.78
CA HIS A 151 5.17 -6.53 7.94
C HIS A 151 4.26 -5.30 8.07
N ALA A 152 4.35 -4.58 9.18
CA ALA A 152 3.52 -3.39 9.47
C ALA A 152 3.62 -2.30 8.39
N ARG A 153 4.79 -2.15 7.75
CA ARG A 153 4.96 -1.22 6.62
C ARG A 153 4.11 -1.62 5.39
N CYS A 154 3.96 -2.91 5.13
CA CYS A 154 3.09 -3.40 4.05
C CYS A 154 1.62 -3.17 4.40
N ILE A 155 1.20 -3.40 5.65
CA ILE A 155 -0.15 -3.06 6.14
C ILE A 155 -0.45 -1.58 5.89
N ARG A 156 0.47 -0.70 6.30
CA ARG A 156 0.37 0.74 6.07
C ARG A 156 0.16 1.09 4.60
N LEU A 157 0.95 0.51 3.70
CA LEU A 157 0.84 0.78 2.27
C LEU A 157 -0.46 0.25 1.68
N VAL A 158 -0.83 -1.00 1.99
CA VAL A 158 -2.06 -1.65 1.50
C VAL A 158 -3.31 -0.86 1.90
N LEU A 159 -3.31 -0.27 3.10
CA LEU A 159 -4.44 0.52 3.61
C LEU A 159 -4.36 2.01 3.22
N ALA A 160 -3.33 2.47 2.52
CA ALA A 160 -3.08 3.88 2.24
C ALA A 160 -4.27 4.61 1.61
N ASP A 161 -5.00 3.96 0.70
CA ASP A 161 -6.14 4.58 0.00
C ASP A 161 -7.37 4.77 0.89
N PHE A 162 -7.46 4.03 2.00
CA PHE A 162 -8.62 4.01 2.90
C PHE A 162 -8.42 4.86 4.15
N VAL A 163 -7.18 5.28 4.44
CA VAL A 163 -6.87 6.15 5.58
C VAL A 163 -7.13 7.61 5.18
N PRO A 164 -8.10 8.31 5.82
CA PRO A 164 -8.39 9.70 5.50
C PRO A 164 -7.23 10.62 5.87
N THR A 165 -6.92 11.58 5.00
CA THR A 165 -5.90 12.60 5.24
C THR A 165 -6.48 13.77 6.03
N VAL A 166 -6.78 13.55 7.32
CA VAL A 166 -7.32 14.59 8.22
C VAL A 166 -6.54 14.70 9.53
N PRO A 167 -6.26 15.91 10.04
CA PRO A 167 -5.48 16.09 11.28
C PRO A 167 -6.11 15.46 12.53
N HIS A 168 -7.44 15.35 12.56
CA HIS A 168 -8.21 14.83 13.70
C HIS A 168 -8.61 13.36 13.54
N LEU A 169 -8.01 12.62 12.59
CA LEU A 169 -8.37 11.23 12.31
C LEU A 169 -8.38 10.39 13.59
N TRP A 170 -7.37 10.58 14.44
CA TRP A 170 -7.25 9.85 15.69
C TRP A 170 -8.44 10.05 16.63
N SER A 171 -8.93 11.29 16.79
CA SER A 171 -10.12 11.54 17.62
C SER A 171 -11.40 10.98 17.01
N THR A 172 -11.48 10.88 15.68
CA THR A 172 -12.65 10.36 14.96
C THR A 172 -12.69 8.83 14.91
N LEU A 173 -11.53 8.17 14.97
CA LEU A 173 -11.41 6.70 15.00
C LEU A 173 -11.58 6.11 16.41
N GLN A 174 -11.49 6.93 17.46
CA GLN A 174 -11.80 6.50 18.83
C GLN A 174 -13.33 6.36 18.97
N PRO A 175 -13.81 5.33 19.69
CA PRO A 175 -15.24 5.17 19.94
C PRO A 175 -15.78 6.40 20.68
N VAL A 176 -16.61 7.19 20.01
CA VAL A 176 -17.33 8.31 20.63
C VAL A 176 -18.43 7.72 21.50
N ASN A 177 -18.38 7.99 22.81
CA ASN A 177 -19.52 7.75 23.68
C ASN A 177 -20.64 8.73 23.30
N SER A 178 -21.69 8.18 22.68
CA SER A 178 -23.05 8.71 22.52
C SER A 178 -23.27 10.05 21.80
N ASP A 179 -24.36 10.02 21.04
CA ASP A 179 -25.18 11.11 20.53
C ASP A 179 -24.80 11.75 19.20
N GLU A 180 -25.90 12.07 18.52
CA GLU A 180 -26.13 12.07 17.10
C GLU A 180 -25.59 13.33 16.39
N SER A 181 -25.61 13.28 15.05
CA SER A 181 -25.61 14.46 14.18
C SER A 181 -24.27 15.21 14.01
N THR A 182 -23.39 14.70 13.13
CA THR A 182 -22.76 15.46 12.01
C THR A 182 -21.66 14.63 11.34
N CYS A 183 -21.97 13.70 10.44
CA CYS A 183 -20.90 12.99 9.72
C CYS A 183 -21.27 12.27 8.40
N THR A 184 -22.15 12.80 7.55
CA THR A 184 -22.64 12.03 6.38
C THR A 184 -21.61 11.78 5.27
N LYS A 185 -20.49 12.55 5.19
CA LYS A 185 -19.44 12.33 4.17
C LYS A 185 -18.26 11.50 4.67
N TYR A 186 -17.83 11.66 5.93
CA TYR A 186 -16.70 10.91 6.50
C TYR A 186 -17.10 9.50 6.99
N CYS A 187 -18.37 9.27 7.33
CA CYS A 187 -18.85 7.93 7.68
C CYS A 187 -18.65 6.91 6.54
N VAL A 188 -18.68 7.33 5.27
CA VAL A 188 -18.51 6.42 4.12
C VAL A 188 -17.08 5.89 4.01
N GLU A 189 -16.07 6.75 4.19
CA GLU A 189 -14.65 6.31 4.20
C GLU A 189 -14.34 5.48 5.44
N GLN A 190 -14.85 5.85 6.62
CA GLN A 190 -14.70 5.06 7.85
C GLN A 190 -15.35 3.67 7.73
N SER A 191 -16.52 3.58 7.05
CA SER A 191 -17.16 2.29 6.75
C SER A 191 -16.34 1.45 5.76
N SER A 192 -15.63 2.09 4.83
CA SER A 192 -14.79 1.41 3.85
C SER A 192 -13.51 0.89 4.50
N LEU A 193 -12.82 1.71 5.30
CA LEU A 193 -11.64 1.30 6.07
C LEU A 193 -11.99 0.17 7.03
N ALA A 194 -13.05 0.32 7.84
CA ALA A 194 -13.48 -0.70 8.78
C ALA A 194 -13.80 -2.02 8.09
N ARG A 195 -14.44 -2.00 6.91
CA ARG A 195 -14.71 -3.20 6.12
C ARG A 195 -13.44 -3.90 5.64
N VAL A 196 -12.43 -3.15 5.20
CA VAL A 196 -11.17 -3.73 4.71
C VAL A 196 -10.31 -4.25 5.86
N VAL A 197 -10.16 -3.49 6.93
CA VAL A 197 -9.37 -3.88 8.11
C VAL A 197 -9.96 -5.11 8.80
N ASN A 198 -11.30 -5.19 8.86
CA ASN A 198 -12.03 -6.30 9.48
C ASN A 198 -12.45 -7.39 8.50
N CYS A 199 -11.93 -7.39 7.27
CA CYS A 199 -12.18 -8.49 6.35
C CYS A 199 -11.62 -9.79 6.97
N ALA A 200 -12.44 -10.82 6.95
CA ALA A 200 -12.07 -12.14 7.48
C ALA A 200 -11.76 -13.08 6.33
N ALA A 201 -10.71 -13.88 6.51
CA ALA A 201 -10.47 -15.09 5.74
C ALA A 201 -11.45 -16.21 6.18
N ASP A 202 -11.28 -17.39 5.61
CA ASP A 202 -12.04 -18.57 6.02
C ASP A 202 -11.82 -18.83 7.53
N GLY A 203 -12.85 -19.40 8.18
CA GLY A 203 -12.90 -19.55 9.64
C GLY A 203 -13.12 -18.24 10.42
N GLY A 204 -13.49 -17.13 9.76
CA GLY A 204 -13.68 -15.85 10.43
C GLY A 204 -12.38 -15.19 10.89
N ILE A 205 -11.23 -15.67 10.42
CA ILE A 205 -9.91 -15.24 10.87
C ILE A 205 -9.57 -13.90 10.23
N THR A 206 -9.45 -12.86 11.03
CA THR A 206 -9.03 -11.52 10.57
C THR A 206 -7.51 -11.34 10.60
N SER A 207 -7.02 -10.29 9.97
CA SER A 207 -5.59 -9.93 10.02
C SER A 207 -5.10 -9.65 11.46
N LEU A 208 -5.97 -9.14 12.35
CA LEU A 208 -5.64 -8.93 13.76
C LEU A 208 -5.37 -10.24 14.49
N HIS A 209 -6.13 -11.31 14.21
CA HIS A 209 -5.89 -12.65 14.76
C HIS A 209 -4.51 -13.17 14.37
N LEU A 210 -4.15 -13.06 13.09
CA LEU A 210 -2.87 -13.56 12.57
C LEU A 210 -1.67 -12.78 13.15
N ALA A 211 -1.76 -11.46 13.24
CA ALA A 211 -0.72 -10.63 13.87
C ALA A 211 -0.57 -10.94 15.38
N ALA A 212 -1.70 -11.14 16.07
CA ALA A 212 -1.72 -11.48 17.49
C ALA A 212 -1.06 -12.84 17.77
N LEU A 213 -1.39 -13.87 16.98
CA LEU A 213 -0.84 -15.22 17.13
C LEU A 213 0.68 -15.26 16.92
N ASN A 214 1.17 -14.54 15.90
CA ASN A 214 2.59 -14.50 15.56
C ASN A 214 3.37 -13.43 16.35
N SER A 215 2.73 -12.81 17.36
CA SER A 215 3.37 -11.86 18.27
C SER A 215 3.91 -10.58 17.61
N HIS A 216 3.30 -10.15 16.49
CA HIS A 216 3.72 -8.96 15.75
C HIS A 216 3.06 -7.69 16.30
N ILE A 217 3.65 -7.14 17.37
CA ILE A 217 3.08 -6.00 18.11
C ILE A 217 2.88 -4.76 17.24
N GLU A 218 3.79 -4.44 16.34
CA GLU A 218 3.68 -3.27 15.45
C GLU A 218 2.48 -3.40 14.51
N CYS A 219 2.20 -4.62 14.03
CA CYS A 219 1.02 -4.92 13.22
C CYS A 219 -0.25 -4.84 14.05
N VAL A 220 -0.25 -5.41 15.26
CA VAL A 220 -1.40 -5.33 16.19
C VAL A 220 -1.72 -3.87 16.51
N GLN A 221 -0.74 -3.07 16.90
CA GLN A 221 -0.91 -1.65 17.17
C GLN A 221 -1.47 -0.90 15.97
N LEU A 222 -0.86 -1.06 14.78
CA LEU A 222 -1.33 -0.40 13.56
C LEU A 222 -2.76 -0.79 13.21
N LEU A 223 -3.11 -2.08 13.27
CA LEU A 223 -4.47 -2.55 12.97
C LEU A 223 -5.50 -2.01 13.97
N LEU A 224 -5.19 -2.01 15.27
CA LEU A 224 -6.05 -1.45 16.31
C LEU A 224 -6.25 0.06 16.16
N ASP A 225 -5.21 0.77 15.75
CA ASP A 225 -5.24 2.20 15.48
C ASP A 225 -6.05 2.53 14.22
N LEU A 226 -6.16 1.59 13.29
CA LEU A 226 -7.02 1.65 12.11
C LEU A 226 -8.40 1.00 12.34
N SER A 227 -8.83 0.90 13.61
CA SER A 227 -10.16 0.41 14.02
C SER A 227 -10.44 -1.07 13.69
N ALA A 228 -9.44 -1.93 13.83
CA ALA A 228 -9.66 -3.37 13.86
C ALA A 228 -10.52 -3.77 15.08
N ASN A 229 -11.50 -4.65 14.85
CA ASN A 229 -12.42 -5.15 15.86
C ASN A 229 -11.69 -6.11 16.81
N VAL A 230 -11.51 -5.66 18.05
CA VAL A 230 -10.86 -6.41 19.14
C VAL A 230 -11.64 -7.65 19.57
N ASP A 231 -12.95 -7.69 19.31
CA ASP A 231 -13.86 -8.75 19.70
C ASP A 231 -14.35 -9.57 18.49
N ALA A 232 -13.69 -9.44 17.33
CA ALA A 232 -13.98 -10.32 16.18
C ALA A 232 -13.77 -11.79 16.60
N VAL A 233 -14.68 -12.69 16.25
CA VAL A 233 -14.60 -14.10 16.66
C VAL A 233 -14.44 -15.02 15.46
N THR A 234 -13.65 -16.07 15.63
CA THR A 234 -13.54 -17.15 14.63
C THR A 234 -14.82 -17.97 14.54
N ILE A 235 -15.02 -18.64 13.42
CA ILE A 235 -16.22 -19.41 13.09
C ILE A 235 -15.81 -20.84 12.75
N GLN A 236 -16.61 -21.81 13.18
CA GLN A 236 -16.43 -23.20 12.78
C GLN A 236 -16.96 -23.39 11.35
N ASP A 237 -16.05 -23.54 10.39
CA ASP A 237 -16.38 -23.73 8.96
C ASP A 237 -16.09 -25.16 8.45
N GLY A 238 -15.50 -26.02 9.29
CA GLY A 238 -15.17 -27.41 8.94
C GLY A 238 -14.02 -27.56 7.94
N THR A 239 -13.52 -26.45 7.39
CA THR A 239 -12.43 -26.38 6.42
C THR A 239 -11.14 -25.85 7.03
N SER A 240 -11.23 -25.04 8.08
CA SER A 240 -10.11 -24.44 8.77
C SER A 240 -9.74 -25.23 10.03
N ILE A 241 -8.46 -25.59 10.18
CA ILE A 241 -7.94 -26.17 11.42
C ILE A 241 -7.81 -25.02 12.44
N ASP A 242 -8.90 -24.70 13.12
CA ASP A 242 -8.86 -23.75 14.25
C ASP A 242 -8.24 -24.46 15.46
N LEU A 243 -6.93 -24.29 15.62
CA LEU A 243 -6.13 -24.88 16.72
C LEU A 243 -6.55 -24.38 18.10
N ILE A 244 -7.21 -23.22 18.18
CA ILE A 244 -7.61 -22.58 19.44
C ILE A 244 -9.09 -22.86 19.71
N GLY A 245 -9.88 -23.05 18.66
CA GLY A 245 -11.29 -23.42 18.68
C GLY A 245 -12.17 -22.26 18.24
N ALA A 246 -13.29 -22.57 17.59
CA ALA A 246 -14.22 -21.56 17.09
C ALA A 246 -14.72 -20.63 18.21
N GLY A 247 -15.13 -19.42 17.84
CA GLY A 247 -15.52 -18.37 18.78
C GLY A 247 -14.33 -17.68 19.44
N SER A 248 -13.10 -17.93 18.99
CA SER A 248 -11.91 -17.34 19.58
C SER A 248 -11.70 -15.91 19.09
N ALA A 249 -11.59 -14.97 20.02
CA ALA A 249 -11.22 -13.58 19.76
C ALA A 249 -9.69 -13.39 19.59
N PRO A 250 -9.21 -12.25 19.06
CA PRO A 250 -7.78 -11.93 18.95
C PRO A 250 -6.99 -12.10 20.24
N LEU A 251 -7.60 -11.87 21.41
CA LEU A 251 -6.95 -12.07 22.70
C LEU A 251 -6.62 -13.55 22.97
N HIS A 252 -7.45 -14.50 22.52
CA HIS A 252 -7.13 -15.93 22.58
C HIS A 252 -5.93 -16.27 21.69
N TYR A 253 -5.86 -15.66 20.50
CA TYR A 253 -4.74 -15.82 19.57
C TYR A 253 -3.44 -15.24 20.14
N ALA A 254 -3.48 -14.04 20.74
CA ALA A 254 -2.34 -13.45 21.44
C ALA A 254 -1.88 -14.32 22.63
N ALA A 255 -2.82 -14.89 23.37
CA ALA A 255 -2.54 -15.78 24.49
C ALA A 255 -1.89 -17.10 24.04
N CYS A 256 -2.33 -17.66 22.91
CA CYS A 256 -1.70 -18.82 22.27
C CYS A 256 -0.25 -18.49 21.82
N GLY A 257 -0.07 -17.33 21.16
CA GLY A 257 1.23 -16.83 20.72
C GLY A 257 2.20 -16.57 21.87
N GLY A 258 1.69 -16.16 23.04
CA GLY A 258 2.49 -15.91 24.24
C GLY A 258 3.00 -14.47 24.38
N SER A 259 2.51 -13.52 23.57
CA SER A 259 3.01 -12.14 23.57
C SER A 259 2.32 -11.28 24.64
N VAL A 260 3.09 -10.87 25.66
CA VAL A 260 2.62 -9.90 26.68
C VAL A 260 2.24 -8.57 26.04
N PRO A 261 3.06 -7.95 25.15
CA PRO A 261 2.70 -6.68 24.52
C PRO A 261 1.42 -6.75 23.69
N CYS A 262 1.20 -7.84 22.93
CA CYS A 262 -0.02 -7.99 22.14
C CYS A 262 -1.25 -8.14 23.04
N CYS A 263 -1.16 -8.94 24.11
CA CYS A 263 -2.24 -9.07 25.08
C CYS A 263 -2.57 -7.72 25.74
N GLN A 264 -1.55 -6.98 26.19
CA GLN A 264 -1.72 -5.65 26.78
C GLN A 264 -2.35 -4.67 25.79
N ALA A 265 -1.91 -4.63 24.53
CA ALA A 265 -2.45 -3.74 23.51
C ALA A 265 -3.93 -4.04 23.20
N LEU A 266 -4.30 -5.31 23.09
CA LEU A 266 -5.68 -5.73 22.87
C LEU A 266 -6.58 -5.35 24.06
N ILE A 267 -6.12 -5.61 25.28
CA ILE A 267 -6.86 -5.26 26.49
C ILE A 267 -6.98 -3.75 26.65
N ALA A 268 -5.92 -2.98 26.37
CA ALA A 268 -5.95 -1.52 26.39
C ALA A 268 -7.00 -0.95 25.43
N LYS A 269 -7.27 -1.66 24.32
CA LYS A 269 -8.27 -1.31 23.31
C LYS A 269 -9.64 -1.96 23.56
N GLY A 270 -9.87 -2.52 24.75
CA GLY A 270 -11.19 -2.97 25.21
C GLY A 270 -11.47 -4.47 25.06
N ALA A 271 -10.50 -5.29 24.66
CA ALA A 271 -10.71 -6.74 24.55
C ALA A 271 -11.16 -7.35 25.89
N ASN A 272 -12.25 -8.12 25.87
CA ASN A 272 -12.79 -8.74 27.07
C ASN A 272 -11.94 -9.94 27.54
N ARG A 273 -11.27 -9.80 28.69
CA ARG A 273 -10.46 -10.86 29.34
C ARG A 273 -11.25 -12.14 29.65
N ASN A 274 -12.53 -11.99 29.94
CA ASN A 274 -13.41 -13.06 30.40
C ASN A 274 -14.23 -13.69 29.27
N ALA A 275 -14.06 -13.20 28.03
CA ALA A 275 -14.70 -13.83 26.88
C ALA A 275 -14.22 -15.28 26.74
N THR A 276 -15.18 -16.17 26.50
CA THR A 276 -14.92 -17.59 26.27
C THR A 276 -15.22 -17.94 24.82
N ASN A 277 -14.40 -18.78 24.21
CA ASN A 277 -14.70 -19.38 22.92
C ASN A 277 -15.74 -20.52 23.03
N CYS A 278 -16.06 -21.19 21.92
CA CYS A 278 -17.06 -22.27 21.88
C CYS A 278 -16.68 -23.50 22.72
N ASN A 279 -15.40 -23.67 23.06
CA ASN A 279 -14.94 -24.73 23.96
C ASN A 279 -15.06 -24.34 25.44
N GLY A 280 -15.58 -23.14 25.73
CA GLY A 280 -15.63 -22.57 27.08
C GLY A 280 -14.26 -22.09 27.58
N TRP A 281 -13.28 -21.92 26.70
CA TRP A 281 -11.94 -21.49 27.08
C TRP A 281 -11.82 -19.97 27.06
N THR A 282 -11.34 -19.38 28.16
CA THR A 282 -10.86 -18.00 28.21
C THR A 282 -9.46 -17.88 27.63
N ALA A 283 -9.02 -16.65 27.34
CA ALA A 283 -7.64 -16.38 26.91
C ALA A 283 -6.60 -16.92 27.93
N LEU A 284 -6.88 -16.83 29.23
CA LEU A 284 -6.02 -17.41 30.27
C LEU A 284 -5.90 -18.95 30.15
N GLN A 285 -7.02 -19.64 29.90
CA GLN A 285 -7.03 -21.09 29.73
C GLN A 285 -6.27 -21.50 28.46
N VAL A 286 -6.41 -20.75 27.37
CA VAL A 286 -5.61 -20.95 26.15
C VAL A 286 -4.11 -20.75 26.46
N ALA A 287 -3.73 -19.68 27.16
CA ALA A 287 -2.33 -19.47 27.56
C ALA A 287 -1.77 -20.67 28.35
N ARG A 288 -2.54 -21.22 29.28
CA ARG A 288 -2.16 -22.41 30.06
C ARG A 288 -2.00 -23.65 29.21
N LEU A 289 -2.94 -23.94 28.30
CA LEU A 289 -2.87 -25.08 27.37
C LEU A 289 -1.60 -25.02 26.51
N TRP A 290 -1.22 -23.82 26.06
CA TRP A 290 -0.02 -23.57 25.27
C TRP A 290 1.25 -23.31 26.12
N ARG A 291 1.18 -23.55 27.43
CA ARG A 291 2.29 -23.40 28.41
C ARG A 291 2.88 -21.98 28.51
N ARG A 292 2.09 -20.95 28.21
CA ARG A 292 2.42 -19.52 28.29
C ARG A 292 2.14 -18.94 29.69
N HIS A 293 2.69 -19.58 30.71
CA HIS A 293 2.44 -19.29 32.13
C HIS A 293 2.81 -17.85 32.56
N TRP A 294 3.73 -17.19 31.85
CA TRP A 294 4.08 -15.80 32.13
C TRP A 294 2.96 -14.80 31.79
N LEU A 295 1.94 -15.20 31.03
CA LEU A 295 0.76 -14.38 30.75
C LEU A 295 -0.27 -14.40 31.89
N GLU A 296 -0.16 -15.33 32.84
CA GLU A 296 -1.17 -15.48 33.90
C GLU A 296 -1.42 -14.19 34.69
N PRO A 297 -0.39 -13.46 35.18
CA PRO A 297 -0.62 -12.22 35.94
C PRO A 297 -1.44 -11.18 35.17
N LEU A 298 -1.36 -11.18 33.84
CA LEU A 298 -2.06 -10.22 32.96
C LEU A 298 -3.49 -10.66 32.63
N LEU A 299 -3.71 -11.97 32.44
CA LEU A 299 -4.95 -12.55 31.91
C LEU A 299 -5.91 -13.05 33.00
N ILE A 300 -5.51 -13.06 34.27
CA ILE A 300 -6.43 -13.34 35.39
C ILE A 300 -7.60 -12.33 35.36
N PRO A 301 -8.86 -12.78 35.57
CA PRO A 301 -10.06 -11.93 35.53
C PRO A 301 -9.95 -10.65 36.36
N ASP A 302 -9.40 -10.76 37.58
CA ASP A 302 -9.24 -9.66 38.55
C ASP A 302 -7.82 -9.08 38.57
N SER A 303 -7.10 -9.14 37.45
CA SER A 303 -5.73 -8.64 37.37
C SER A 303 -5.64 -7.16 37.77
N SER A 304 -4.81 -6.87 38.77
CA SER A 304 -4.47 -5.51 39.21
C SER A 304 -3.35 -4.88 38.36
N VAL A 305 -2.88 -5.57 37.31
CA VAL A 305 -1.81 -5.07 36.44
C VAL A 305 -2.31 -3.82 35.72
N SER A 306 -1.69 -2.68 36.04
CA SER A 306 -1.91 -1.43 35.31
C SER A 306 -1.49 -1.61 33.85
N ILE A 307 -2.40 -1.34 32.93
CA ILE A 307 -2.11 -1.30 31.50
C ILE A 307 -2.01 0.15 31.11
N GLU A 308 -0.80 0.58 30.77
CA GLU A 308 -0.61 1.94 30.29
C GLU A 308 -1.26 2.12 28.91
N PRO A 309 -1.77 3.32 28.62
CA PRO A 309 -2.27 3.64 27.29
C PRO A 309 -1.13 3.52 26.29
N PHE A 310 -1.35 2.69 25.26
CA PHE A 310 -0.35 2.50 24.22
C PHE A 310 -0.24 3.76 23.35
N PRO A 311 0.98 4.21 23.04
CA PRO A 311 1.15 5.30 22.09
C PRO A 311 0.63 4.88 20.71
N PRO A 312 0.14 5.82 19.90
CA PRO A 312 -0.19 5.57 18.51
C PRO A 312 0.98 4.93 17.75
N SER A 313 0.63 4.02 16.83
CA SER A 313 1.57 3.27 16.00
C SER A 313 2.45 4.21 15.20
N GLY A 314 3.76 3.97 15.24
CA GLY A 314 4.72 4.72 14.42
C GLY A 314 4.59 4.46 12.92
N TYR A 315 3.77 3.49 12.52
CA TYR A 315 3.43 3.20 11.13
C TYR A 315 2.18 3.96 10.64
N LEU A 316 1.57 4.82 11.44
CA LEU A 316 0.56 5.74 10.89
C LEU A 316 1.23 6.74 9.94
N ALA A 317 0.59 7.01 8.81
CA ALA A 317 1.08 7.94 7.79
C ALA A 317 -0.10 8.64 7.11
N LEU A 318 -0.57 9.74 7.70
CA LEU A 318 -1.65 10.58 7.18
C LEU A 318 -1.42 11.07 5.74
N PRO A 319 -0.22 11.59 5.38
CA PRO A 319 -0.03 12.13 4.03
C PRO A 319 0.01 11.05 2.95
N LEU A 320 0.12 9.76 3.31
CA LEU A 320 0.33 8.67 2.36
C LEU A 320 -0.80 8.57 1.32
N SER A 321 -2.06 8.72 1.73
CA SER A 321 -3.21 8.69 0.79
C SER A 321 -3.10 9.79 -0.26
N SER A 322 -2.85 11.03 0.18
CA SER A 322 -2.73 12.19 -0.70
C SER A 322 -1.60 12.03 -1.73
N ILE A 323 -0.42 11.59 -1.29
CA ILE A 323 0.73 11.45 -2.19
C ILE A 323 0.59 10.26 -3.15
N VAL A 324 -0.03 9.16 -2.71
CA VAL A 324 -0.33 8.01 -3.59
C VAL A 324 -1.33 8.41 -4.67
N LYS A 325 -2.36 9.20 -4.33
CA LYS A 325 -3.31 9.76 -5.33
C LYS A 325 -2.61 10.66 -6.34
N ILE A 326 -1.83 11.63 -5.86
CA ILE A 326 -1.07 12.53 -6.74
C ILE A 326 -0.11 11.76 -7.65
N ALA A 327 0.58 10.76 -7.09
CA ALA A 327 1.47 9.89 -7.85
C ALA A 327 0.73 9.21 -9.00
N ARG A 328 -0.42 8.57 -8.71
CA ARG A 328 -1.21 7.89 -9.75
C ARG A 328 -1.73 8.83 -10.84
N ASP A 329 -2.04 10.08 -10.49
CA ASP A 329 -2.63 11.05 -11.43
C ASP A 329 -1.58 11.79 -12.28
N CYS A 330 -0.38 12.01 -11.73
CA CYS A 330 0.66 12.83 -12.36
C CYS A 330 1.85 12.02 -12.87
N GLY A 331 1.89 10.72 -12.54
CA GLY A 331 3.08 9.90 -12.65
C GLY A 331 4.05 10.13 -11.48
N TRP A 332 4.74 9.07 -11.10
CA TRP A 332 5.78 9.08 -10.07
C TRP A 332 7.18 8.77 -10.62
N ARG A 333 7.23 8.40 -11.91
CA ARG A 333 8.45 7.97 -12.59
C ARG A 333 9.00 8.97 -13.59
N ASN A 334 8.18 9.92 -14.06
CA ASN A 334 8.61 10.88 -15.07
C ASN A 334 9.88 11.56 -14.58
N VAL A 335 10.99 11.19 -15.23
CA VAL A 335 12.21 11.96 -15.24
C VAL A 335 11.88 13.14 -16.15
N ASP A 336 11.06 14.06 -15.66
CA ASP A 336 11.06 15.40 -16.22
C ASP A 336 12.43 15.95 -15.85
N LEU A 337 13.42 15.64 -16.70
CA LEU A 337 14.73 16.26 -16.65
C LEU A 337 14.45 17.75 -16.55
N VAL A 338 14.97 18.33 -15.47
CA VAL A 338 14.81 19.74 -15.14
C VAL A 338 15.13 20.55 -16.40
N PRO A 339 14.18 21.32 -16.97
CA PRO A 339 14.51 22.33 -17.97
C PRO A 339 15.58 23.23 -17.36
N SER A 340 16.54 23.71 -18.14
CA SER A 340 17.73 24.46 -17.66
C SER A 340 17.45 25.62 -16.69
N ASP A 341 16.19 26.07 -16.58
CA ASP A 341 15.75 27.25 -15.83
C ASP A 341 14.95 26.94 -14.56
N ALA A 342 14.76 25.66 -14.17
CA ALA A 342 14.03 25.29 -12.96
C ALA A 342 14.94 24.75 -11.86
N ASP A 343 14.67 25.10 -10.59
CA ASP A 343 15.44 24.59 -9.46
C ASP A 343 15.12 23.10 -9.21
N PRO A 344 16.14 22.25 -8.97
CA PRO A 344 15.91 20.85 -8.62
C PRO A 344 15.38 20.73 -7.18
N CYS A 345 14.64 19.66 -6.93
CA CYS A 345 14.11 19.30 -5.62
C CYS A 345 15.25 19.24 -4.59
N SER A 346 15.15 20.03 -3.53
CA SER A 346 16.18 20.17 -2.50
C SER A 346 16.49 18.86 -1.75
N VAL A 347 15.65 17.83 -1.89
CA VAL A 347 15.84 16.52 -1.25
C VAL A 347 16.64 15.54 -2.11
N CYS A 348 16.39 15.47 -3.43
CA CYS A 348 17.10 14.53 -4.31
C CYS A 348 18.09 15.19 -5.26
N LEU A 349 18.02 16.51 -5.45
CA LEU A 349 18.85 17.29 -6.36
C LEU A 349 18.77 16.87 -7.85
N GLU A 350 17.84 15.96 -8.20
CA GLU A 350 17.72 15.37 -9.55
C GLU A 350 16.45 15.79 -10.29
N ARG A 351 15.33 15.92 -9.57
CA ARG A 351 13.98 16.06 -10.17
C ARG A 351 13.37 17.38 -9.78
N ARG A 352 12.56 17.99 -10.64
CA ARG A 352 11.74 19.14 -10.25
C ARG A 352 10.74 18.79 -9.15
N CYS A 353 10.38 19.78 -8.34
CA CYS A 353 9.28 19.61 -7.40
C CYS A 353 7.93 19.55 -8.14
N THR A 354 7.01 18.75 -7.61
CA THR A 354 5.70 18.50 -8.19
C THR A 354 4.58 18.54 -7.15
N VAL A 355 4.94 18.52 -5.87
CA VAL A 355 4.03 18.57 -4.74
C VAL A 355 4.51 19.57 -3.70
N ALA A 356 3.57 20.18 -2.99
CA ALA A 356 3.84 21.00 -1.81
C ALA A 356 3.27 20.31 -0.57
N ALA A 357 4.01 20.36 0.54
CA ALA A 357 3.56 19.84 1.83
C ALA A 357 2.61 20.83 2.52
N GLU A 358 1.41 20.38 2.87
CA GLU A 358 0.47 21.20 3.63
C GLU A 358 1.02 21.52 5.02
N GLY A 359 0.93 22.79 5.43
CA GLY A 359 1.37 23.29 6.74
C GLY A 359 2.80 23.84 6.79
N CYS A 360 3.63 23.59 5.77
CA CYS A 360 4.95 24.21 5.65
C CYS A 360 5.33 24.70 4.26
N GLU A 361 4.50 24.43 3.24
CA GLU A 361 4.63 24.92 1.85
C GLU A 361 5.92 24.54 1.14
N HIS A 362 6.76 23.72 1.78
CA HIS A 362 7.97 23.21 1.15
C HIS A 362 7.60 22.27 0.02
N GLU A 363 8.26 22.46 -1.11
CA GLU A 363 8.05 21.69 -2.31
C GLU A 363 8.96 20.46 -2.34
N LEU A 364 8.43 19.33 -2.79
CA LEU A 364 9.16 18.09 -3.01
C LEU A 364 8.79 17.51 -4.38
N CYS A 365 9.68 16.68 -4.93
CA CYS A 365 9.29 15.81 -6.05
C CYS A 365 8.43 14.65 -5.53
N THR A 366 7.50 14.16 -6.37
CA THR A 366 6.57 13.07 -6.02
C THR A 366 7.32 11.85 -5.47
N ARG A 367 8.48 11.50 -6.04
CA ARG A 367 9.29 10.35 -5.59
C ARG A 367 9.86 10.55 -4.18
N CYS A 368 10.37 11.74 -3.86
CA CYS A 368 10.86 12.06 -2.51
C CYS A 368 9.72 12.05 -1.49
N ALA A 369 8.58 12.66 -1.82
CA ALA A 369 7.40 12.67 -0.95
C ALA A 369 6.86 11.24 -0.72
N LEU A 370 6.78 10.41 -1.76
CA LEU A 370 6.42 8.99 -1.64
C LEU A 370 7.40 8.24 -0.74
N HIS A 371 8.71 8.34 -1.01
CA HIS A 371 9.73 7.67 -0.21
C HIS A 371 9.66 8.08 1.26
N LEU A 372 9.53 9.38 1.52
CA LEU A 372 9.35 9.93 2.87
C LEU A 372 8.13 9.32 3.57
N CYS A 373 6.99 9.21 2.88
CA CYS A 373 5.78 8.61 3.47
C CYS A 373 5.90 7.10 3.68
N SER A 374 6.63 6.41 2.80
CA SER A 374 6.77 4.95 2.81
C SER A 374 7.86 4.43 3.72
N THR A 375 8.83 5.24 4.15
CA THR A 375 9.95 4.78 5.01
C THR A 375 9.91 5.33 6.43
N ASN A 376 9.33 6.51 6.64
CA ASN A 376 9.37 7.16 7.95
C ASN A 376 8.59 6.33 8.99
N ILE A 377 9.12 6.27 10.21
CA ILE A 377 8.48 5.65 11.38
C ILE A 377 8.58 6.71 12.48
N VAL A 378 7.45 7.32 12.84
CA VAL A 378 7.43 8.45 13.76
C VAL A 378 6.87 7.99 15.10
N ALA A 379 7.69 7.99 16.15
CA ALA A 379 7.17 7.80 17.50
C ALA A 379 6.26 8.99 17.88
N SER A 380 5.07 8.72 18.40
CA SER A 380 3.99 9.67 18.71
C SER A 380 4.31 10.70 19.83
N ALA A 381 5.58 11.02 20.08
CA ALA A 381 6.03 11.85 21.20
C ALA A 381 6.22 13.35 20.85
N ALA A 382 5.95 13.78 19.62
CA ALA A 382 6.05 15.19 19.22
C ALA A 382 4.67 15.85 19.11
N LEU A 383 4.60 17.17 19.34
CA LEU A 383 3.43 18.08 19.39
C LEU A 383 2.47 18.09 18.16
N ASN A 384 2.49 17.06 17.33
CA ASN A 384 1.78 16.97 16.06
C ASN A 384 0.73 15.84 16.09
N PRO A 385 -0.30 15.89 15.24
CA PRO A 385 -1.30 14.83 15.18
C PRO A 385 -0.64 13.47 14.85
N PRO A 386 -1.07 12.36 15.48
CA PRO A 386 -0.56 11.03 15.19
C PRO A 386 -0.60 10.68 13.71
N GLY A 387 0.49 10.12 13.19
CA GLY A 387 0.62 9.78 11.77
C GLY A 387 1.04 10.93 10.86
N SER A 388 1.25 12.14 11.37
CA SER A 388 1.93 13.18 10.62
C SER A 388 3.42 12.85 10.43
N ILE A 389 3.99 13.30 9.31
CA ILE A 389 5.38 12.99 8.95
C ILE A 389 6.21 14.28 8.96
N PRO A 390 7.36 14.33 9.63
CA PRO A 390 8.16 15.54 9.69
C PRO A 390 8.73 15.90 8.31
N CYS A 391 8.55 17.16 7.90
CA CYS A 391 9.19 17.71 6.72
C CYS A 391 10.71 17.62 6.84
N PRO A 392 11.44 17.14 5.81
CA PRO A 392 12.89 17.00 5.88
C PRO A 392 13.62 18.36 5.98
N LEU A 393 12.98 19.45 5.53
CA LEU A 393 13.59 20.79 5.47
C LEU A 393 13.36 21.59 6.76
N CYS A 394 12.14 21.60 7.30
CA CYS A 394 11.78 22.43 8.46
C CYS A 394 11.25 21.66 9.67
N ARG A 395 11.18 20.32 9.60
CA ARG A 395 10.67 19.41 10.66
C ARG A 395 9.21 19.64 11.10
N ARG A 396 8.48 20.60 10.48
CA ARG A 396 7.03 20.77 10.67
C ARG A 396 6.30 19.52 10.20
N ALA A 397 5.22 19.17 10.87
CA ALA A 397 4.39 18.02 10.54
C ALA A 397 3.68 18.21 9.20
N ILE A 398 3.80 17.19 8.34
CA ILE A 398 3.08 17.07 7.08
C ILE A 398 1.90 16.14 7.33
N VAL A 399 0.70 16.65 7.11
CA VAL A 399 -0.55 15.87 7.16
C VAL A 399 -1.02 15.45 5.78
N SER A 400 -0.73 16.24 4.74
CA SER A 400 -1.17 16.02 3.35
C SER A 400 -0.19 16.66 2.36
N PHE A 401 -0.28 16.25 1.10
CA PHE A 401 0.38 16.89 -0.03
C PHE A 401 -0.64 17.44 -1.02
N VAL A 402 -0.30 18.56 -1.66
CA VAL A 402 -1.06 19.15 -2.77
C VAL A 402 -0.22 19.13 -4.03
N LYS A 403 -0.85 18.84 -5.17
CA LYS A 403 -0.20 18.93 -6.48
C LYS A 403 0.09 20.38 -6.83
N LEU A 404 1.32 20.67 -7.29
CA LEU A 404 1.67 21.98 -7.85
C LEU A 404 1.07 22.18 -9.25
N PRO A 405 0.71 23.42 -9.65
CA PRO A 405 0.25 23.70 -11.00
C PRO A 405 1.39 23.45 -12.01
N THR A 406 1.39 22.29 -12.66
CA THR A 406 2.36 21.99 -13.71
C THR A 406 1.92 22.65 -15.02
N ILE A 407 2.75 23.54 -15.59
CA ILE A 407 2.64 23.92 -17.00
C ILE A 407 2.90 22.64 -17.81
N MET A 408 1.84 22.05 -18.37
CA MET A 408 1.95 20.86 -19.19
C MET A 408 2.76 21.18 -20.45
N SER A 409 3.74 20.34 -20.79
CA SER A 409 4.40 20.46 -22.09
C SER A 409 3.47 19.88 -23.17
N LEU A 410 3.52 20.41 -24.39
CA LEU A 410 2.73 19.93 -25.54
C LEU A 410 2.90 18.42 -25.82
N LYS A 411 3.99 17.80 -25.36
CA LYS A 411 4.24 16.34 -25.50
C LYS A 411 3.36 15.50 -24.58
N ASP A 412 2.91 16.06 -23.45
CA ASP A 412 2.06 15.37 -22.48
C ASP A 412 0.59 15.35 -22.93
N LEU A 413 0.16 16.38 -23.66
CA LEU A 413 -1.16 16.40 -24.33
C LEU A 413 -1.30 15.28 -25.39
N ALA A 414 -0.21 14.97 -26.09
CA ALA A 414 -0.21 13.95 -27.14
C ALA A 414 -0.34 12.52 -26.60
N LYS A 415 0.16 12.23 -25.39
CA LYS A 415 0.03 10.91 -24.74
C LYS A 415 -1.36 10.68 -24.15
N VAL A 416 -2.03 11.74 -23.68
CA VAL A 416 -3.40 11.65 -23.14
C VAL A 416 -4.43 11.34 -24.24
N ASN A 417 -4.20 11.84 -25.47
CA ASN A 417 -5.09 11.65 -26.61
C ASN A 417 -5.09 10.24 -27.23
N LEU A 418 -4.12 9.36 -26.93
CA LEU A 418 -4.12 7.99 -27.47
C LEU A 418 -4.89 6.97 -26.61
N ALA A 419 -5.21 7.29 -25.36
CA ALA A 419 -5.87 6.36 -24.43
C ALA A 419 -7.37 6.63 -24.23
N SER A 420 -7.90 7.74 -24.77
CA SER A 420 -9.26 8.22 -24.44
C SER A 420 -10.03 8.73 -25.65
N LEU A 421 -10.42 7.84 -26.57
CA LEU A 421 -11.53 8.12 -27.50
C LEU A 421 -12.51 6.93 -27.50
N ALA A 422 -13.35 6.88 -26.47
CA ALA A 422 -14.73 6.46 -26.61
C ALA A 422 -15.58 7.74 -26.54
N ILE A 423 -15.72 8.44 -27.67
CA ILE A 423 -16.58 9.62 -27.75
C ILE A 423 -18.02 9.14 -27.70
N CYS A 424 -18.71 9.48 -26.61
CA CYS A 424 -20.16 9.42 -26.48
C CYS A 424 -20.78 10.46 -27.44
N THR A 425 -21.60 9.98 -28.39
CA THR A 425 -22.20 10.73 -29.49
C THR A 425 -23.42 11.57 -29.10
N THR A 426 -23.45 12.21 -27.93
CA THR A 426 -24.56 13.11 -27.56
C THR A 426 -24.11 14.21 -26.59
N CYS A 427 -23.55 15.30 -27.11
CA CYS A 427 -23.51 16.63 -26.48
C CYS A 427 -23.05 17.65 -27.54
N THR A 428 -23.94 17.95 -28.47
CA THR A 428 -23.89 19.17 -29.30
C THR A 428 -24.19 20.38 -28.41
N LEU A 429 -23.33 21.41 -28.44
CA LEU A 429 -23.72 22.83 -28.51
C LEU A 429 -22.46 23.72 -28.65
N ASP A 430 -22.22 24.11 -29.90
CA ASP A 430 -21.76 25.40 -30.44
C ASP A 430 -21.04 26.41 -29.54
N ILE A 431 -19.80 26.78 -29.93
CA ILE A 431 -19.40 28.19 -30.12
C ILE A 431 -18.44 28.29 -31.32
N SER A 432 -19.05 28.60 -32.48
CA SER A 432 -18.57 29.41 -33.63
C SER A 432 -17.07 29.60 -33.90
N GLU A 433 -16.63 29.12 -35.08
CA GLU A 433 -15.64 29.83 -35.93
C GLU A 433 -16.29 31.10 -36.54
N PRO A 434 -15.50 32.10 -36.98
CA PRO A 434 -15.24 32.16 -38.43
C PRO A 434 -13.82 32.64 -38.84
N ASP A 435 -13.33 31.96 -39.88
CA ASP A 435 -12.84 32.45 -41.17
C ASP A 435 -11.65 33.44 -41.37
N TYR A 436 -10.79 32.96 -42.28
CA TYR A 436 -10.14 33.64 -43.42
C TYR A 436 -8.80 34.40 -43.27
N ALA A 437 -7.74 33.67 -43.63
CA ALA A 437 -6.77 33.96 -44.68
C ALA A 437 -6.31 35.41 -45.03
N ARG A 438 -4.97 35.53 -45.02
CA ARG A 438 -4.06 36.11 -46.03
C ARG A 438 -4.09 37.62 -46.34
N ALA A 439 -2.85 38.12 -46.29
CA ALA A 439 -2.22 39.16 -47.11
C ALA A 439 -2.44 40.62 -46.69
N LEU A 440 -1.35 41.31 -46.33
CA LEU A 440 -0.63 42.20 -47.26
C LEU A 440 0.61 42.80 -46.57
N LEU A 441 1.74 42.69 -47.25
CA LEU A 441 2.89 43.57 -47.10
C LEU A 441 2.46 45.00 -47.43
N HIS A 442 2.80 45.99 -46.61
CA HIS A 442 3.32 47.27 -47.11
C HIS A 442 4.08 48.03 -46.02
N LYS A 443 5.29 48.45 -46.39
CA LYS A 443 6.13 49.44 -45.72
C LYS A 443 5.39 50.77 -45.61
N ASP A 444 5.62 51.52 -44.53
CA ASP A 444 5.94 52.94 -44.65
C ASP A 444 6.76 53.45 -43.46
N GLU A 445 7.84 54.16 -43.82
CA GLU A 445 8.68 54.97 -42.94
C GLU A 445 7.99 56.30 -42.63
N LYS A 446 8.12 56.83 -41.40
CA LYS A 446 8.78 58.13 -41.10
C LYS A 446 8.57 58.62 -39.66
N ARG A 447 9.73 58.84 -39.01
CA ARG A 447 10.18 60.02 -38.22
C ARG A 447 9.36 60.57 -37.04
N GLY A 448 10.04 60.69 -35.90
CA GLY A 448 9.87 61.78 -34.92
C GLY A 448 10.31 61.43 -33.49
N GLY A 449 11.59 61.61 -33.12
CA GLY A 449 12.02 62.59 -32.10
C GLY A 449 12.38 61.92 -30.75
N CYS A 450 13.65 61.71 -30.41
CA CYS A 450 14.61 62.61 -29.73
C CYS A 450 14.63 62.56 -28.18
N ARG A 451 15.82 62.18 -27.65
CA ARG A 451 16.49 62.55 -26.36
C ARG A 451 15.93 61.89 -25.09
N VAL A 452 16.67 61.05 -24.34
CA VAL A 452 17.97 61.20 -23.63
C VAL A 452 18.01 62.38 -22.67
N SER A 453 17.96 62.06 -21.37
CA SER A 453 18.65 62.67 -20.21
C SER A 453 17.72 62.59 -18.99
N GLN A 454 18.12 62.45 -17.73
CA GLN A 454 19.35 62.23 -16.99
C GLN A 454 18.89 62.14 -15.51
N PHE A 455 19.61 61.40 -14.68
CA PHE A 455 19.55 61.50 -13.22
C PHE A 455 19.81 62.94 -12.73
N PRO A 456 19.34 63.31 -11.52
CA PRO A 456 20.30 63.63 -10.43
C PRO A 456 19.70 63.39 -9.01
N PRO A 457 20.31 63.87 -7.90
CA PRO A 457 21.62 63.48 -7.36
C PRO A 457 21.59 63.17 -5.85
N THR A 458 22.75 62.74 -5.35
CA THR A 458 23.15 62.54 -3.95
C THR A 458 23.26 63.82 -3.11
N HIS A 459 22.91 63.74 -1.82
CA HIS A 459 23.49 64.46 -0.67
C HIS A 459 23.40 63.50 0.54
N ARG A 460 24.53 63.00 1.08
CA ARG A 460 25.21 63.49 2.31
C ARG A 460 24.24 63.82 3.45
N ASP A 461 24.16 62.93 4.44
CA ASP A 461 24.94 63.03 5.68
C ASP A 461 25.26 61.63 6.24
#